data_AF-A0A645ADX5-F1
#
_entry.id   AF-A0A645ADX5-F1
#
_cell.length_a   1.000
_cell.length_b   1.000
_cell.length_c   1.000
_cell.angle_alpha   90.00
_cell.angle_beta   90.00
_cell.angle_gamma   90.00
#
_symmetry.space_group_name_H-M   'P 1'
#
loop_
_entity.id
_entity.type
_entity.pdbx_description
1 polymer ?
#
loop_
_entity_poly.entity_id
_entity_poly.type
_entity_poly.pdbx_seq_one_letter_code
_entity_poly.pdbx_strand_id
1 'polypeptide(L)'
;MQAQAILDMRLQRLTGLEREKIEDEYSELMKKIEYLRSILADEQLLLNVIKEEIIAIREKYADDRRTEIRHAEGEINMRDLIDDEEIAITFTHFGYIKRVPLDTYKSQNRGGKGISAMSTREEDFVKHLVTTTTHSRLLFFTNKGRVFRMDAFEIPEGKRKAKGTAIVNLLQLAPNEKITTLIPVDNSNNEELYLLLATKKGIVKKTKREEFKNINKSGLIAIGLRDDDELIDVKITNGEKDVLLVTENGMSIRFNETDIRPMGRTAMGVKGITLSGDDRIVSMNLTDEGHELLVVSEKGFGKRTDINEYRVQSRAGKGIKTYNIFEKTGKIVGAEMVAEQDQIMIINSDGILIRLQIEGISIYGRVTSGVKLMKTEDEVNVVSIAKINIDEE
;
A
#
# COMPACT_ATOMS: atom_id res chain seq x y z
N MET A 1 -51.11 -27.66 -40.10
CA MET A 1 -50.87 -28.85 -40.96
C MET A 1 -50.40 -28.38 -42.31
N GLN A 2 -49.28 -28.91 -42.80
CA GLN A 2 -48.72 -28.52 -44.11
C GLN A 2 -49.66 -28.88 -45.28
N ALA A 3 -50.38 -30.01 -45.18
CA ALA A 3 -51.29 -30.49 -46.23
C ALA A 3 -52.40 -29.47 -46.59
N GLN A 4 -53.03 -28.83 -45.59
CA GLN A 4 -54.08 -27.83 -45.85
C GLN A 4 -53.51 -26.56 -46.51
N ALA A 5 -52.33 -26.10 -46.09
CA ALA A 5 -51.69 -24.92 -46.65
C ALA A 5 -51.26 -25.10 -48.12
N ILE A 6 -50.94 -26.33 -48.53
CA ILE A 6 -50.67 -26.67 -49.94
C ILE A 6 -51.97 -26.68 -50.75
N LEU A 7 -53.06 -27.21 -50.20
CA LEU A 7 -54.38 -27.21 -50.85
C LEU A 7 -54.93 -25.79 -51.04
N ASP A 8 -54.63 -24.87 -50.12
CA ASP A 8 -55.08 -23.48 -50.17
C ASP A 8 -54.21 -22.58 -51.09
N MET A 9 -53.22 -23.15 -51.80
CA MET A 9 -52.36 -22.38 -52.71
C MET A 9 -53.13 -21.87 -53.94
N ARG A 10 -52.92 -20.60 -54.28
CA ARG A 10 -53.53 -19.95 -55.45
C ARG A 10 -52.59 -20.00 -56.65
N LEU A 11 -53.14 -20.21 -57.85
CA LEU A 11 -52.40 -20.25 -59.13
C LEU A 11 -51.53 -19.00 -59.38
N GLN A 12 -51.91 -17.84 -58.83
CA GLN A 12 -51.14 -16.58 -58.92
C GLN A 12 -49.74 -16.67 -58.28
N ARG A 13 -49.51 -17.63 -57.37
CA ARG A 13 -48.21 -17.86 -56.71
C ARG A 13 -47.18 -18.61 -57.57
N LEU A 14 -47.55 -19.06 -58.77
CA LEU A 14 -46.67 -19.77 -59.70
C LEU A 14 -45.90 -18.83 -60.65
N THR A 15 -45.94 -17.52 -60.42
CA THR A 15 -45.15 -16.55 -61.19
C THR A 15 -43.72 -16.49 -60.66
N GLY A 16 -42.74 -16.17 -61.54
CA GLY A 16 -41.33 -16.07 -61.13
C GLY A 16 -41.08 -15.04 -60.03
N LEU A 17 -41.87 -13.96 -60.01
CA LEU A 17 -41.76 -12.87 -59.04
C LEU A 17 -42.27 -13.25 -57.64
N GLU A 18 -43.26 -14.14 -57.55
CA GLU A 18 -43.73 -14.67 -56.26
C GLU A 18 -42.75 -15.70 -55.68
N ARG A 19 -42.01 -16.42 -56.54
CA ARG A 19 -40.93 -17.30 -56.08
C ARG A 19 -39.77 -16.51 -55.46
N GLU A 20 -39.34 -15.45 -56.11
CA GLU A 20 -38.27 -14.56 -55.61
C GLU A 20 -38.65 -13.98 -54.24
N LYS A 21 -39.87 -13.46 -54.09
CA LYS A 21 -40.38 -12.98 -52.78
C LYS A 21 -40.35 -14.04 -51.68
N ILE A 22 -40.66 -15.30 -52.00
CA ILE A 22 -40.63 -16.39 -51.02
C ILE A 22 -39.19 -16.75 -50.66
N GLU A 23 -38.28 -16.75 -51.64
CA GLU A 23 -36.85 -16.99 -51.39
C GLU A 23 -36.23 -15.85 -50.55
N ASP A 24 -36.65 -14.61 -50.78
CA ASP A 24 -36.27 -13.43 -49.98
C ASP A 24 -36.84 -13.50 -48.56
N GLU A 25 -38.14 -13.75 -48.40
CA GLU A 25 -38.80 -13.88 -47.10
C GLU A 25 -38.19 -15.02 -46.28
N TYR A 26 -37.91 -16.16 -46.92
CA TYR A 26 -37.21 -17.27 -46.29
C TYR A 26 -35.81 -16.85 -45.82
N SER A 27 -35.06 -16.14 -46.67
CA SER A 27 -33.71 -15.66 -46.34
C SER A 27 -33.72 -14.66 -45.17
N GLU A 28 -34.69 -13.74 -45.13
CA GLU A 28 -34.88 -12.80 -44.02
C GLU A 28 -35.27 -13.52 -42.72
N LEU A 29 -36.19 -14.48 -42.79
CA LEU A 29 -36.59 -15.28 -41.64
C LEU A 29 -35.42 -16.08 -41.08
N MET A 30 -34.59 -16.68 -41.95
CA MET A 30 -33.39 -17.41 -41.52
C MET A 30 -32.38 -16.48 -40.83
N LYS A 31 -32.13 -15.28 -41.38
CA LYS A 31 -31.28 -14.26 -40.74
C LYS A 31 -31.83 -13.83 -39.37
N LYS A 32 -33.14 -13.63 -39.27
CA LYS A 32 -33.80 -13.25 -38.03
C LYS A 32 -33.70 -14.35 -36.97
N ILE A 33 -33.88 -15.61 -37.37
CA ILE A 33 -33.71 -16.77 -36.46
C ILE A 33 -32.27 -16.84 -35.95
N GLU A 34 -31.28 -16.65 -36.83
CA GLU A 34 -29.87 -16.67 -36.47
C GLU A 34 -29.54 -15.55 -35.46
N TYR A 35 -29.97 -14.32 -35.73
CA TYR A 35 -29.79 -13.18 -34.83
C TYR A 35 -30.44 -13.39 -33.45
N LEU A 36 -31.69 -13.88 -33.41
CA LEU A 36 -32.38 -14.16 -32.15
C LEU A 36 -31.68 -15.27 -31.36
N ARG A 37 -31.17 -16.30 -32.06
CA ARG A 37 -30.38 -17.36 -31.41
C ARG A 37 -29.04 -16.86 -30.88
N SER A 38 -28.36 -15.94 -31.58
CA SER A 38 -27.10 -15.37 -31.08
C SER A 38 -27.30 -14.55 -29.82
N ILE A 39 -28.41 -13.79 -29.71
CA ILE A 39 -28.74 -13.05 -28.49
C ILE A 39 -29.04 -13.99 -27.33
N LEU A 40 -29.79 -15.08 -27.56
CA LEU A 40 -30.14 -16.03 -26.51
C LEU A 40 -28.95 -16.86 -26.02
N ALA A 41 -27.91 -17.02 -26.84
CA ALA A 41 -26.73 -17.81 -26.51
C ALA A 41 -25.64 -17.02 -25.77
N ASP A 42 -25.62 -15.69 -25.89
CA ASP A 42 -24.58 -14.83 -25.32
C ASP A 42 -25.19 -13.67 -24.50
N GLU A 43 -24.96 -13.73 -23.19
CA GLU A 43 -25.42 -12.73 -22.22
C GLU A 43 -24.82 -11.33 -22.47
N GLN A 44 -23.59 -11.23 -22.99
CA GLN A 44 -22.97 -9.92 -23.29
C GLN A 44 -23.66 -9.23 -24.46
N LEU A 45 -24.06 -9.99 -25.48
CA LEU A 45 -24.83 -9.50 -26.62
C LEU A 45 -26.20 -8.96 -26.18
N LEU A 46 -26.89 -9.68 -25.29
CA LEU A 46 -28.15 -9.21 -24.71
C LEU A 46 -27.99 -7.90 -23.94
N LEU A 47 -26.96 -7.78 -23.09
CA LEU A 47 -26.69 -6.56 -22.33
C LEU A 47 -26.39 -5.37 -23.24
N ASN A 48 -25.74 -5.59 -24.38
CA ASN A 48 -25.51 -4.54 -25.38
C ASN A 48 -26.81 -4.06 -26.01
N VAL A 49 -27.71 -4.98 -26.39
CA VAL A 49 -29.04 -4.61 -26.91
C VAL A 49 -29.84 -3.80 -25.89
N ILE A 50 -29.86 -4.24 -24.62
CA ILE A 50 -30.54 -3.51 -23.53
C ILE A 50 -29.96 -2.09 -23.39
N LYS A 51 -28.64 -1.95 -23.45
CA LYS A 51 -27.96 -0.65 -23.38
C LYS A 51 -28.38 0.26 -24.53
N GLU A 52 -28.43 -0.26 -25.76
CA GLU A 52 -28.86 0.49 -26.94
C GLU A 52 -30.32 0.96 -26.81
N GLU A 53 -31.22 0.09 -26.35
CA GLU A 53 -32.62 0.45 -26.12
C GLU A 53 -32.78 1.53 -25.03
N ILE A 54 -32.03 1.44 -23.92
CA ILE A 54 -32.04 2.46 -22.86
C ILE A 54 -31.52 3.81 -23.39
N ILE A 55 -30.49 3.80 -24.23
CA ILE A 55 -29.96 5.03 -24.86
C ILE A 55 -31.03 5.64 -25.79
N ALA A 56 -31.71 4.84 -26.61
CA ALA A 56 -32.77 5.32 -27.48
C ALA A 56 -33.95 5.92 -26.69
N ILE A 57 -34.31 5.33 -25.54
CA ILE A 57 -35.32 5.89 -24.63
C ILE A 57 -34.84 7.23 -24.07
N ARG A 58 -33.59 7.30 -23.61
CA ARG A 58 -32.99 8.55 -23.10
C ARG A 58 -33.02 9.63 -24.16
N GLU A 59 -32.63 9.35 -25.41
CA GLU A 59 -32.63 10.34 -26.49
C GLU A 59 -34.02 10.83 -26.85
N LYS A 60 -35.02 9.93 -26.83
CA LYS A 60 -36.42 10.26 -27.16
C LYS A 60 -37.12 11.08 -26.08
N TYR A 61 -36.79 10.86 -24.81
CA TYR A 61 -37.51 11.42 -23.67
C TYR A 61 -36.64 12.28 -22.73
N ALA A 62 -35.44 12.67 -23.14
CA ALA A 62 -34.61 13.57 -22.36
C ALA A 62 -35.27 14.95 -22.23
N ASP A 63 -35.31 15.46 -21.02
CA ASP A 63 -35.62 16.85 -20.72
C ASP A 63 -34.55 17.46 -19.80
N ASP A 64 -34.43 18.79 -19.85
CA ASP A 64 -33.53 19.50 -18.96
C ASP A 64 -34.06 19.45 -17.53
N ARG A 65 -33.13 19.29 -16.58
CA ARG A 65 -33.45 19.28 -15.15
C ARG A 65 -34.06 20.63 -14.76
N ARG A 66 -35.33 20.61 -14.35
CA ARG A 66 -36.10 21.82 -13.96
C ARG A 66 -35.71 22.37 -12.58
N THR A 67 -35.23 21.51 -11.71
CA THR A 67 -34.83 21.87 -10.34
C THR A 67 -33.33 22.22 -10.29
N GLU A 68 -32.89 23.01 -9.31
CA GLU A 68 -31.46 23.27 -9.03
C GLU A 68 -31.04 22.54 -7.75
N ILE A 69 -29.90 21.84 -7.74
CA ILE A 69 -29.38 21.25 -6.49
C ILE A 69 -28.48 22.31 -5.90
N ARG A 70 -28.98 23.03 -4.89
CA ARG A 70 -28.13 23.90 -4.08
C ARG A 70 -27.62 23.11 -2.90
N HIS A 71 -26.34 23.25 -2.59
CA HIS A 71 -25.84 22.87 -1.27
C HIS A 71 -26.65 23.65 -0.24
N ALA A 72 -27.12 22.99 0.82
CA ALA A 72 -27.82 23.66 1.90
C ALA A 72 -26.89 24.72 2.50
N GLU A 73 -27.26 26.01 2.39
CA GLU A 73 -26.58 27.09 3.12
C GLU A 73 -26.72 26.78 4.62
N GLY A 74 -25.67 26.19 5.22
CA GLY A 74 -25.68 25.73 6.62
C GLY A 74 -24.96 24.42 6.90
N GLU A 75 -24.59 23.61 5.89
CA GLU A 75 -23.63 22.52 6.10
C GLU A 75 -22.21 23.10 6.18
N ILE A 76 -21.86 23.65 7.34
CA ILE A 76 -20.47 23.91 7.69
C ILE A 76 -19.77 22.55 7.64
N ASN A 77 -18.85 22.33 6.68
CA ASN A 77 -18.04 21.13 6.72
C ASN A 77 -17.25 21.18 8.03
N MET A 78 -17.21 20.09 8.78
CA MET A 78 -16.41 20.03 10.02
C MET A 78 -14.95 20.43 9.77
N ARG A 79 -14.44 20.21 8.55
CA ARG A 79 -13.14 20.67 8.06
C ARG A 79 -12.99 22.19 8.02
N ASP A 80 -14.04 22.94 7.72
CA ASP A 80 -14.04 24.41 7.68
C ASP A 80 -14.08 25.02 9.09
N LEU A 81 -14.39 24.21 10.11
CA LEU A 81 -14.41 24.62 11.53
C LEU A 81 -13.06 24.38 12.23
N ILE A 82 -12.14 23.65 11.60
CA ILE A 82 -10.85 23.26 12.18
C ILE A 82 -9.76 24.03 11.44
N ASP A 83 -8.95 24.78 12.18
CA ASP A 83 -7.83 25.54 11.62
C ASP A 83 -6.77 24.59 11.05
N ASP A 84 -6.19 24.97 9.90
CA ASP A 84 -5.14 24.16 9.28
C ASP A 84 -3.78 24.41 9.93
N GLU A 85 -3.46 23.62 10.95
CA GLU A 85 -2.21 23.72 11.72
C GLU A 85 -1.21 22.59 11.39
N GLU A 86 0.09 22.86 11.60
CA GLU A 86 1.14 21.84 11.54
C GLU A 86 1.07 20.92 12.78
N ILE A 87 0.98 19.62 12.53
CA ILE A 87 0.84 18.59 13.55
C ILE A 87 1.84 17.45 13.33
N ALA A 88 2.25 16.85 14.44
CA ALA A 88 2.95 15.58 14.46
C ALA A 88 1.97 14.45 14.82
N ILE A 89 1.91 13.43 13.99
CA ILE A 89 1.17 12.20 14.25
C ILE A 89 2.16 11.15 14.73
N THR A 90 1.81 10.50 15.83
CA THR A 90 2.61 9.39 16.36
C THR A 90 1.75 8.13 16.36
N PHE A 91 2.28 7.06 15.79
CA PHE A 91 1.70 5.73 15.81
C PHE A 91 2.68 4.79 16.49
N THR A 92 2.21 4.09 17.52
CA THR A 92 3.05 3.27 18.37
C THR A 92 3.10 1.81 17.94
N HIS A 93 4.04 1.04 18.49
CA HIS A 93 4.15 -0.39 18.22
C HIS A 93 2.90 -1.17 18.64
N PHE A 94 2.29 -0.83 19.79
CA PHE A 94 1.02 -1.45 20.20
C PHE A 94 -0.22 -0.92 19.48
N GLY A 95 -0.05 -0.03 18.51
CA GLY A 95 -1.14 0.44 17.66
C GLY A 95 -1.98 1.55 18.27
N TYR A 96 -1.38 2.38 19.13
CA TYR A 96 -2.00 3.63 19.58
C TYR A 96 -1.60 4.76 18.63
N ILE A 97 -2.56 5.64 18.36
CA ILE A 97 -2.37 6.83 17.52
C ILE A 97 -2.84 8.09 18.23
N LYS A 98 -2.13 9.18 18.00
CA LYS A 98 -2.50 10.53 18.45
C LYS A 98 -1.89 11.59 17.54
N ARG A 99 -2.53 12.76 17.50
CA ARG A 99 -1.95 13.98 16.95
C ARG A 99 -1.50 14.91 18.07
N VAL A 100 -0.43 15.66 17.82
CA VAL A 100 0.14 16.66 18.73
C VAL A 100 0.51 17.88 17.89
N PRO A 101 0.17 19.11 18.30
CA PRO A 101 0.65 20.31 17.62
C PRO A 101 2.18 20.36 17.58
N LEU A 102 2.76 20.72 16.43
CA LEU A 102 4.21 20.70 16.23
C LEU A 102 4.95 21.64 17.20
N ASP A 103 4.34 22.76 17.59
CA ASP A 103 4.91 23.68 18.56
C ASP A 103 5.15 23.05 19.95
N THR A 104 4.43 21.97 20.28
CA THR A 104 4.67 21.19 21.50
C THR A 104 6.01 20.45 21.46
N TYR A 105 6.56 20.20 20.27
CA TYR A 105 7.89 19.61 20.08
C TYR A 105 9.01 20.65 20.12
N LYS A 106 8.77 21.91 19.73
CA LYS A 106 9.76 23.02 19.65
C LYS A 106 10.38 23.49 20.98
N SER A 107 10.26 22.75 22.08
CA SER A 107 10.84 23.11 23.37
C SER A 107 11.76 22.02 23.95
N GLN A 108 12.98 21.94 23.42
CA GLN A 108 14.18 21.67 24.22
C GLN A 108 15.42 22.25 23.54
N ASN A 109 16.11 23.17 24.23
CA ASN A 109 17.37 23.76 23.79
C ASN A 109 18.38 22.66 23.38
N ARG A 110 19.10 22.92 22.29
CA ARG A 110 20.32 22.20 21.88
C ARG A 110 21.20 21.97 23.11
N GLY A 111 21.56 20.70 23.38
CA GLY A 111 22.50 20.33 24.46
C GLY A 111 21.88 19.75 25.74
N GLY A 112 20.59 19.42 25.77
CA GLY A 112 20.04 18.59 26.85
C GLY A 112 20.59 17.16 26.79
N LYS A 113 21.11 16.64 27.90
CA LYS A 113 21.52 15.22 28.04
C LYS A 113 20.46 14.34 27.41
N GLY A 114 20.84 13.60 26.36
CA GLY A 114 20.01 12.58 25.76
C GLY A 114 19.37 11.76 26.89
N ILE A 115 18.05 11.79 26.95
CA ILE A 115 17.30 11.05 27.96
C ILE A 115 17.66 9.60 27.69
N SER A 116 18.55 9.07 28.55
CA SER A 116 18.87 7.66 28.63
C SER A 116 17.60 7.00 29.15
N ALA A 117 16.67 6.72 28.24
CA ALA A 117 15.49 5.94 28.52
C ALA A 117 15.89 4.47 28.39
N MET A 118 16.66 4.00 29.37
CA MET A 118 16.66 2.58 29.71
C MET A 118 15.41 2.36 30.58
N SER A 119 14.21 2.40 29.97
CA SER A 119 12.99 2.02 30.67
C SER A 119 12.77 0.53 30.47
N THR A 120 12.63 -0.18 31.59
CA THR A 120 12.29 -1.60 31.60
C THR A 120 10.82 -1.75 31.99
N ARG A 121 10.15 -2.64 31.26
CA ARG A 121 8.76 -3.10 31.40
C ARG A 121 7.68 -2.04 31.14
N GLU A 122 6.92 -2.31 30.06
CA GLU A 122 5.63 -1.69 29.69
C GLU A 122 5.65 -0.29 29.04
N GLU A 123 6.77 0.15 28.46
CA GLU A 123 6.75 1.35 27.61
C GLU A 123 6.57 1.01 26.13
N ASP A 124 5.48 1.55 25.57
CA ASP A 124 5.20 1.54 24.14
C ASP A 124 6.04 2.61 23.45
N PHE A 125 6.49 2.35 22.23
CA PHE A 125 7.35 3.27 21.49
C PHE A 125 6.72 3.68 20.18
N VAL A 126 7.13 4.85 19.69
CA VAL A 126 6.66 5.39 18.42
C VAL A 126 7.29 4.59 17.29
N LYS A 127 6.46 3.88 16.52
CA LYS A 127 6.86 3.14 15.32
C LYS A 127 6.90 4.06 14.10
N HIS A 128 5.88 4.90 13.95
CA HIS A 128 5.81 5.92 12.88
C HIS A 128 5.61 7.29 13.51
N LEU A 129 6.48 8.23 13.18
CA LEU A 129 6.30 9.65 13.43
C LEU A 129 6.17 10.31 12.08
N VAL A 130 5.12 11.09 11.90
CA VAL A 130 4.84 11.77 10.64
C VAL A 130 4.42 13.19 10.94
N THR A 131 5.11 14.15 10.31
CA THR A 131 4.72 15.56 10.33
C THR A 131 3.81 15.86 9.14
N THR A 132 2.71 16.58 9.38
CA THR A 132 1.71 16.92 8.35
C THR A 132 0.81 18.05 8.83
N THR A 133 -0.22 18.41 8.08
CA THR A 133 -1.21 19.41 8.49
C THR A 133 -2.52 18.75 8.96
N THR A 134 -3.30 19.44 9.79
CA THR A 134 -4.61 18.91 10.24
C THR A 134 -5.56 18.58 9.09
N HIS A 135 -5.48 19.31 7.97
CA HIS A 135 -6.31 19.09 6.78
C HIS A 135 -5.78 18.00 5.85
N SER A 136 -4.58 17.48 6.11
CA SER A 136 -3.98 16.43 5.30
C SER A 136 -4.72 15.10 5.47
N ARG A 137 -4.66 14.27 4.43
CA ARG A 137 -5.25 12.92 4.43
C ARG A 137 -4.20 11.91 4.82
N LEU A 138 -4.59 10.91 5.59
CA LEU A 138 -3.72 9.82 6.01
C LEU A 138 -4.18 8.53 5.38
N LEU A 139 -3.24 7.81 4.77
CA LEU A 139 -3.45 6.47 4.26
C LEU A 139 -2.83 5.45 5.23
N PHE A 140 -3.64 4.48 5.63
CA PHE A 140 -3.24 3.40 6.52
C PHE A 140 -3.23 2.10 5.75
N PHE A 141 -2.04 1.55 5.50
CA PHE A 141 -1.87 0.27 4.84
C PHE A 141 -1.82 -0.85 5.87
N THR A 142 -2.42 -1.99 5.54
CA THR A 142 -2.50 -3.15 6.44
C THR A 142 -1.72 -4.34 5.92
N ASN A 143 -1.32 -5.25 6.82
CA ASN A 143 -0.66 -6.51 6.46
C ASN A 143 -1.51 -7.39 5.52
N LYS A 144 -2.84 -7.20 5.52
CA LYS A 144 -3.79 -7.87 4.62
C LYS A 144 -3.95 -7.17 3.27
N GLY A 145 -3.11 -6.18 2.97
CA GLY A 145 -3.10 -5.52 1.67
C GLY A 145 -4.30 -4.59 1.45
N ARG A 146 -4.94 -4.13 2.53
CA ARG A 146 -6.00 -3.12 2.49
C ARG A 146 -5.42 -1.74 2.81
N VAL A 147 -6.15 -0.72 2.39
CA VAL A 147 -5.86 0.68 2.68
C VAL A 147 -7.10 1.36 3.22
N PHE A 148 -6.91 2.12 4.29
CA PHE A 148 -7.95 2.97 4.89
C PHE A 148 -7.52 4.42 4.77
N ARG A 149 -8.51 5.32 4.84
CA ARG A 149 -8.30 6.76 4.81
C ARG A 149 -8.94 7.39 6.04
N MET A 150 -8.23 8.33 6.63
CA MET A 150 -8.71 9.21 7.69
C MET A 150 -8.20 10.62 7.43
N ASP A 151 -8.98 11.63 7.73
CA ASP A 151 -8.44 12.99 7.75
C ASP A 151 -7.66 13.20 9.05
N ALA A 152 -6.54 13.93 9.02
CA ALA A 152 -5.63 13.99 10.16
C ALA A 152 -6.27 14.62 11.41
N PHE A 153 -7.22 15.54 11.24
CA PHE A 153 -7.99 16.13 12.35
C PHE A 153 -8.92 15.15 13.07
N GLU A 154 -9.33 14.03 12.43
CA GLU A 154 -10.18 13.01 13.06
C GLU A 154 -9.40 12.20 14.10
N ILE A 155 -8.07 12.24 14.05
CA ILE A 155 -7.22 11.64 15.08
C ILE A 155 -7.35 12.45 16.37
N PRO A 156 -7.64 11.81 17.51
CA PRO A 156 -7.71 12.49 18.80
C PRO A 156 -6.40 13.20 19.15
N GLU A 157 -6.53 14.45 19.55
CA GLU A 157 -5.41 15.22 20.08
C GLU A 157 -5.01 14.69 21.45
N GLY A 158 -3.70 14.59 21.69
CA GLY A 158 -3.17 14.08 22.94
C GLY A 158 -1.92 14.82 23.38
N LYS A 159 -1.59 14.71 24.68
CA LYS A 159 -0.31 15.19 25.19
C LYS A 159 0.84 14.34 24.65
N ARG A 160 2.04 14.91 24.52
CA ARG A 160 3.26 14.18 24.10
C ARG A 160 3.51 12.90 24.91
N LYS A 161 3.21 12.88 26.21
CA LYS A 161 3.34 11.69 27.09
C LYS A 161 2.12 10.78 27.17
N ALA A 162 0.99 11.15 26.57
CA ALA A 162 -0.23 10.33 26.60
C ALA A 162 -0.10 9.14 25.63
N LYS A 163 -0.76 8.00 25.93
CA LYS A 163 -0.71 6.82 25.05
C LYS A 163 -1.40 7.06 23.70
N GLY A 164 -2.48 7.85 23.67
CA GLY A 164 -3.31 8.04 22.48
C GLY A 164 -4.49 7.07 22.44
N THR A 165 -5.13 6.95 21.29
CA THR A 165 -6.30 6.09 21.07
C THR A 165 -5.91 4.86 20.26
N ALA A 166 -6.44 3.69 20.60
CA ALA A 166 -6.17 2.47 19.84
C ALA A 166 -6.73 2.58 18.41
N ILE A 167 -5.91 2.25 17.39
CA ILE A 167 -6.29 2.41 15.98
C ILE A 167 -7.52 1.57 15.58
N VAL A 168 -7.71 0.42 16.25
CA VAL A 168 -8.88 -0.46 16.07
C VAL A 168 -10.21 0.20 16.42
N ASN A 169 -10.20 1.25 17.25
CA ASN A 169 -11.40 2.01 17.58
C ASN A 169 -11.77 3.03 16.49
N LEU A 170 -10.79 3.42 15.67
CA LEU A 170 -10.95 4.43 14.63
C LEU A 170 -11.14 3.80 13.24
N LEU A 171 -10.53 2.63 12.99
CA LEU A 171 -10.59 1.91 11.72
C LEU A 171 -11.22 0.51 11.89
N GLN A 172 -12.05 0.13 10.92
CA GLN A 172 -12.70 -1.18 10.87
C GLN A 172 -11.75 -2.27 10.35
N LEU A 173 -10.81 -2.67 11.20
CA LEU A 173 -9.82 -3.71 10.92
C LEU A 173 -10.41 -5.11 11.15
N ALA A 174 -10.05 -6.06 10.28
CA ALA A 174 -10.40 -7.46 10.47
C ALA A 174 -9.55 -8.11 11.59
N PRO A 175 -9.95 -9.29 12.11
CA PRO A 175 -9.11 -10.03 13.06
C PRO A 175 -7.70 -10.28 12.51
N ASN A 176 -6.67 -10.04 13.32
CA ASN A 176 -5.24 -10.14 12.95
C ASN A 176 -4.79 -9.19 11.82
N GLU A 177 -5.61 -8.20 11.46
CA GLU A 177 -5.22 -7.14 10.54
C GLU A 177 -4.50 -6.02 11.33
N LYS A 178 -3.27 -5.70 10.93
CA LYS A 178 -2.40 -4.72 11.58
C LYS A 178 -1.95 -3.68 10.57
N ILE A 179 -1.76 -2.44 11.03
CA ILE A 179 -1.20 -1.37 10.22
C ILE A 179 0.30 -1.64 9.99
N THR A 180 0.70 -1.70 8.72
CA THR A 180 2.10 -1.82 8.30
C THR A 180 2.73 -0.44 8.25
N THR A 181 2.12 0.45 7.46
CA THR A 181 2.66 1.77 7.12
C THR A 181 1.57 2.83 7.14
N LEU A 182 1.95 4.02 7.61
CA LEU A 182 1.12 5.23 7.62
C LEU A 182 1.75 6.24 6.67
N ILE A 183 0.97 6.77 5.74
CA ILE A 183 1.46 7.70 4.73
C ILE A 183 0.59 8.96 4.73
N PRO A 184 1.16 10.15 5.00
CA PRO A 184 0.46 11.41 4.79
C PRO A 184 0.36 11.69 3.29
N VAL A 185 -0.79 12.20 2.87
CA VAL A 185 -1.05 12.59 1.49
C VAL A 185 -1.57 14.00 1.52
N ASP A 186 -0.71 14.92 1.08
CA ASP A 186 -1.13 16.28 0.81
C ASP A 186 -1.81 16.36 -0.57
N ASN A 187 -2.92 17.10 -0.62
CA ASN A 187 -3.66 17.36 -1.84
C ASN A 187 -3.00 18.48 -2.68
N SER A 188 -2.02 19.20 -2.14
CA SER A 188 -1.36 20.35 -2.78
C SER A 188 -0.40 19.97 -3.92
N ASN A 189 0.20 18.77 -3.88
CA ASN A 189 1.20 18.36 -4.85
C ASN A 189 0.57 17.74 -6.12
N ASN A 190 0.76 18.43 -7.25
CA ASN A 190 0.38 18.01 -8.60
C ASN A 190 1.37 17.02 -9.24
N GLU A 191 2.37 16.56 -8.49
CA GLU A 191 3.34 15.59 -8.99
C GLU A 191 2.71 14.20 -9.14
N GLU A 192 3.04 13.54 -10.26
CA GLU A 192 2.66 12.16 -10.51
C GLU A 192 3.49 11.23 -9.62
N LEU A 193 2.98 11.00 -8.41
CA LEU A 193 3.57 10.11 -7.43
C LEU A 193 2.98 8.70 -7.51
N TYR A 194 3.79 7.73 -7.13
CA TYR A 194 3.45 6.33 -7.05
C TYR A 194 3.57 5.84 -5.61
N LEU A 195 2.78 4.82 -5.28
CA LEU A 195 2.96 4.00 -4.12
C LEU A 195 3.58 2.68 -4.56
N LEU A 196 4.75 2.38 -4.00
CA LEU A 196 5.45 1.12 -4.16
C LEU A 196 5.17 0.25 -2.95
N LEU A 197 4.63 -0.94 -3.18
CA LEU A 197 4.25 -1.92 -2.17
C LEU A 197 5.19 -3.11 -2.25
N ALA A 198 5.58 -3.68 -1.11
CA ALA A 198 6.32 -4.93 -1.03
C ALA A 198 5.64 -5.94 -0.10
N THR A 199 5.67 -7.20 -0.49
CA THR A 199 5.13 -8.32 0.29
C THR A 199 6.22 -9.20 0.87
N LYS A 200 5.87 -9.94 1.91
CA LYS A 200 6.72 -10.89 2.62
C LYS A 200 7.27 -11.97 1.68
N LYS A 201 6.50 -12.42 0.70
CA LYS A 201 6.89 -13.44 -0.30
C LYS A 201 7.63 -12.88 -1.52
N GLY A 202 8.06 -11.62 -1.48
CA GLY A 202 8.91 -11.06 -2.52
C GLY A 202 8.18 -10.54 -3.74
N ILE A 203 6.89 -10.22 -3.61
CA ILE A 203 6.13 -9.52 -4.63
C ILE A 203 6.25 -8.02 -4.38
N VAL A 204 6.43 -7.25 -5.45
CA VAL A 204 6.44 -5.79 -5.44
C VAL A 204 5.42 -5.25 -6.42
N LYS A 205 4.84 -4.11 -6.10
CA LYS A 205 3.84 -3.48 -6.96
C LYS A 205 3.91 -1.97 -6.91
N LYS A 206 3.90 -1.34 -8.08
CA LYS A 206 3.79 0.10 -8.24
C LYS A 206 2.37 0.48 -8.64
N THR A 207 1.75 1.41 -7.91
CA THR A 207 0.39 1.89 -8.18
C THR A 207 0.39 3.41 -8.18
N LYS A 208 -0.32 4.06 -9.10
CA LYS A 208 -0.43 5.52 -9.08
C LYS A 208 -1.12 5.99 -7.80
N ARG A 209 -0.64 7.08 -7.18
CA ARG A 209 -1.25 7.65 -5.97
C ARG A 209 -2.73 8.02 -6.16
N GLU A 210 -3.10 8.46 -7.36
CA GLU A 210 -4.48 8.87 -7.70
C GLU A 210 -5.52 7.77 -7.49
N GLU A 211 -5.13 6.50 -7.65
CA GLU A 211 -5.98 5.32 -7.40
C GLU A 211 -6.46 5.25 -5.93
N PHE A 212 -5.83 6.00 -5.03
CA PHE A 212 -6.13 6.08 -3.60
C PHE A 212 -6.84 7.39 -3.21
N LYS A 213 -7.26 8.22 -4.17
CA LYS A 213 -7.96 9.49 -3.89
C LYS A 213 -9.31 9.27 -3.20
N ASN A 214 -10.07 8.29 -3.68
CA ASN A 214 -11.41 7.98 -3.20
C ASN A 214 -11.43 6.64 -2.47
N ILE A 215 -11.35 6.69 -1.14
CA ILE A 215 -11.40 5.53 -0.26
C ILE A 215 -12.65 5.65 0.62
N ASN A 216 -13.48 4.61 0.63
CA ASN A 216 -14.65 4.52 1.50
C ASN A 216 -14.24 4.19 2.94
N LYS A 217 -15.16 4.40 3.91
CA LYS A 217 -14.87 4.13 5.33
C LYS A 217 -14.51 2.68 5.63
N SER A 218 -15.03 1.73 4.83
CA SER A 218 -14.69 0.31 4.95
C SER A 218 -13.27 -0.03 4.47
N GLY A 219 -12.53 0.94 3.92
CA GLY A 219 -11.25 0.70 3.29
C GLY A 219 -11.38 -0.07 1.98
N LEU A 220 -10.26 -0.14 1.27
CA LEU A 220 -10.18 -0.67 -0.08
C LEU A 220 -9.01 -1.62 -0.24
N ILE A 221 -9.04 -2.47 -1.26
CA ILE A 221 -7.90 -3.33 -1.61
C ILE A 221 -6.80 -2.46 -2.21
N ALA A 222 -5.61 -2.53 -1.63
CA ALA A 222 -4.39 -1.87 -2.10
C ALA A 222 -3.50 -2.82 -2.92
N ILE A 223 -3.54 -4.13 -2.64
CA ILE A 223 -2.83 -5.19 -3.37
C ILE A 223 -3.55 -6.52 -3.25
N GLY A 224 -3.62 -7.29 -4.34
CA GLY A 224 -4.10 -8.66 -4.29
C GLY A 224 -3.07 -9.58 -3.65
N LEU A 225 -3.34 -10.09 -2.46
CA LEU A 225 -2.46 -11.02 -1.75
C LEU A 225 -2.92 -12.47 -1.90
N ARG A 226 -1.97 -13.39 -1.78
CA ARG A 226 -2.25 -14.82 -1.56
C ARG A 226 -2.47 -15.05 -0.06
N ASP A 227 -3.11 -16.17 0.29
CA ASP A 227 -3.46 -16.49 1.68
C ASP A 227 -2.23 -16.58 2.62
N ASP A 228 -1.06 -16.95 2.09
CA ASP A 228 0.20 -17.11 2.83
C ASP A 228 1.14 -15.90 2.72
N ASP A 229 0.68 -14.80 2.15
CA ASP A 229 1.45 -13.57 1.95
C ASP A 229 0.89 -12.40 2.77
N GLU A 230 1.77 -11.46 3.07
CA GLU A 230 1.45 -10.26 3.85
C GLU A 230 2.14 -9.06 3.23
N LEU A 231 1.44 -7.94 3.19
CA LEU A 231 2.09 -6.66 2.90
C LEU A 231 3.03 -6.34 4.05
N ILE A 232 4.28 -5.98 3.74
CA ILE A 232 5.26 -5.60 4.77
C ILE A 232 5.42 -4.09 4.84
N ASP A 233 5.39 -3.40 3.69
CA ASP A 233 5.71 -1.98 3.62
C ASP A 233 5.18 -1.32 2.34
N VAL A 234 5.03 0.01 2.41
CA VAL A 234 4.61 0.88 1.31
C VAL A 234 5.42 2.17 1.33
N LYS A 235 5.98 2.58 0.19
CA LYS A 235 6.78 3.80 0.06
C LYS A 235 6.21 4.72 -1.02
N ILE A 236 6.29 6.03 -0.81
CA ILE A 236 6.01 7.04 -1.86
C ILE A 236 7.26 7.22 -2.72
N THR A 237 7.06 7.31 -4.03
CA THR A 237 8.14 7.49 -5.00
C THR A 237 7.66 8.23 -6.23
N ASN A 238 8.59 8.89 -6.94
CA ASN A 238 8.37 9.51 -8.25
C ASN A 238 8.55 8.52 -9.41
N GLY A 239 8.97 7.29 -9.13
CA GLY A 239 9.12 6.20 -10.11
C GLY A 239 10.52 6.02 -10.71
N GLU A 240 11.50 6.82 -10.29
CA GLU A 240 12.87 6.80 -10.84
C GLU A 240 13.91 6.21 -9.87
N LYS A 241 13.49 5.93 -8.63
CA LYS A 241 14.37 5.50 -7.55
C LYS A 241 14.79 4.03 -7.68
N ASP A 242 15.88 3.68 -7.02
CA ASP A 242 16.24 2.27 -6.83
C ASP A 242 15.53 1.71 -5.59
N VAL A 243 15.06 0.48 -5.72
CA VAL A 243 14.39 -0.28 -4.67
C VAL A 243 15.38 -1.29 -4.12
N LEU A 244 15.59 -1.27 -2.80
CA LEU A 244 16.41 -2.22 -2.08
C LEU A 244 15.53 -3.09 -1.18
N LEU A 245 15.51 -4.39 -1.46
CA LEU A 245 14.81 -5.38 -0.64
C LEU A 245 15.82 -6.21 0.15
N VAL A 246 15.53 -6.45 1.43
CA VAL A 246 16.36 -7.27 2.32
C VAL A 246 15.56 -8.45 2.82
N THR A 247 16.17 -9.63 2.84
CA THR A 247 15.55 -10.86 3.31
C THR A 247 16.04 -11.28 4.69
N GLU A 248 15.21 -12.04 5.38
CA GLU A 248 15.50 -12.59 6.70
C GLU A 248 16.78 -13.45 6.71
N ASN A 249 17.00 -14.23 5.65
CA ASN A 249 18.19 -15.09 5.52
C ASN A 249 19.44 -14.36 4.98
N GLY A 250 19.47 -13.02 5.01
CA GLY A 250 20.69 -12.25 4.74
C GLY A 250 20.98 -11.97 3.27
N MET A 251 19.96 -12.05 2.41
CA MET A 251 20.06 -11.67 1.00
C MET A 251 19.52 -10.26 0.77
N SER A 252 20.02 -9.59 -0.26
CA SER A 252 19.53 -8.27 -0.69
C SER A 252 19.45 -8.18 -2.21
N ILE A 253 18.46 -7.47 -2.73
CA ILE A 253 18.41 -7.11 -4.14
C ILE A 253 18.15 -5.62 -4.28
N ARG A 254 18.94 -4.97 -5.13
CA ARG A 254 18.76 -3.57 -5.53
C ARG A 254 18.45 -3.54 -7.01
N PHE A 255 17.33 -2.95 -7.41
CA PHE A 255 16.95 -2.81 -8.82
C PHE A 255 16.23 -1.48 -9.03
N ASN A 256 16.19 -1.00 -10.26
CA ASN A 256 15.53 0.27 -10.56
C ASN A 256 14.01 0.11 -10.60
N GLU A 257 13.26 1.05 -10.01
CA GLU A 257 11.79 0.97 -9.96
C GLU A 257 11.12 1.03 -11.35
N THR A 258 11.81 1.54 -12.38
CA THR A 258 11.31 1.50 -13.76
C THR A 258 11.07 0.08 -14.28
N ASP A 259 11.74 -0.94 -13.71
CA ASP A 259 11.50 -2.36 -13.99
C ASP A 259 10.11 -2.85 -13.54
N ILE A 260 9.38 -2.03 -12.77
CA ILE A 260 8.02 -2.28 -12.31
C ILE A 260 7.09 -1.31 -13.04
N ARG A 261 6.27 -1.82 -13.95
CA ARG A 261 5.20 -1.01 -14.56
C ARG A 261 4.15 -0.62 -13.52
N PRO A 262 3.54 0.58 -13.60
CA PRO A 262 2.34 0.91 -12.83
C PRO A 262 1.20 -0.08 -13.11
N MET A 263 0.48 -0.47 -12.08
CA MET A 263 -0.66 -1.39 -12.15
C MET A 263 -1.83 -0.85 -11.34
N GLY A 264 -3.02 -1.41 -11.58
CA GLY A 264 -4.20 -1.12 -10.77
C GLY A 264 -4.11 -1.70 -9.35
N ARG A 265 -4.98 -1.21 -8.48
CA ARG A 265 -5.01 -1.58 -7.05
C ARG A 265 -5.29 -3.05 -6.76
N THR A 266 -6.13 -3.71 -7.52
CA THR A 266 -6.48 -5.13 -7.31
C THR A 266 -5.43 -6.09 -7.87
N ALA A 267 -4.45 -5.60 -8.65
CA ALA A 267 -3.39 -6.42 -9.18
C ALA A 267 -2.49 -6.98 -8.07
N MET A 268 -1.97 -8.18 -8.30
CA MET A 268 -1.06 -8.87 -7.37
C MET A 268 0.34 -8.25 -7.35
N GLY A 269 0.80 -7.67 -8.46
CA GLY A 269 2.17 -7.17 -8.62
C GLY A 269 3.07 -8.14 -9.38
N VAL A 270 4.38 -7.92 -9.31
CA VAL A 270 5.42 -8.70 -9.98
C VAL A 270 6.47 -9.14 -8.97
N LYS A 271 7.22 -10.19 -9.29
CA LYS A 271 8.30 -10.66 -8.41
C LYS A 271 9.41 -9.62 -8.31
N GLY A 272 9.73 -9.17 -7.10
CA GLY A 272 10.86 -8.28 -6.78
C GLY A 272 12.16 -9.05 -6.57
N ILE A 273 12.10 -10.13 -5.79
CA ILE A 273 13.23 -11.02 -5.49
C ILE A 273 12.80 -12.48 -5.58
N THR A 274 13.71 -13.36 -5.99
CA THR A 274 13.51 -14.81 -5.89
C THR A 274 14.04 -15.30 -4.54
N LEU A 275 13.11 -15.59 -3.63
CA LEU A 275 13.39 -16.18 -2.32
C LEU A 275 13.74 -17.66 -2.45
N SER A 276 14.55 -18.17 -1.52
CA SER A 276 14.95 -19.58 -1.46
C SER A 276 14.46 -20.20 -0.16
N GLY A 277 13.83 -21.39 -0.24
CA GLY A 277 13.33 -22.10 0.95
C GLY A 277 12.23 -21.33 1.68
N ASP A 278 12.42 -21.14 2.99
CA ASP A 278 11.52 -20.46 3.92
C ASP A 278 11.80 -18.95 4.06
N ASP A 279 12.72 -18.40 3.24
CA ASP A 279 13.11 -16.99 3.31
C ASP A 279 11.94 -16.05 3.04
N ARG A 280 12.03 -14.84 3.59
CA ARG A 280 11.02 -13.78 3.49
C ARG A 280 11.66 -12.40 3.47
N ILE A 281 11.00 -11.44 2.86
CA ILE A 281 11.42 -10.04 2.94
C ILE A 281 11.12 -9.50 4.34
N VAL A 282 12.09 -8.78 4.90
CA VAL A 282 11.99 -8.08 6.18
C VAL A 282 11.93 -6.56 6.03
N SER A 283 12.45 -6.01 4.92
CA SER A 283 12.31 -4.59 4.63
C SER A 283 12.38 -4.25 3.14
N MET A 284 11.77 -3.11 2.79
CA MET A 284 11.90 -2.43 1.51
C MET A 284 12.37 -1.00 1.80
N ASN A 285 13.41 -0.58 1.10
CA ASN A 285 13.96 0.77 1.22
C ASN A 285 14.13 1.40 -0.16
N LEU A 286 14.06 2.72 -0.20
CA LEU A 286 14.41 3.52 -1.37
C LEU A 286 15.79 4.16 -1.16
N THR A 287 16.57 4.29 -2.23
CA THR A 287 17.97 4.75 -2.11
C THR A 287 18.16 6.21 -1.72
N ASP A 288 17.10 7.01 -1.72
CA ASP A 288 17.15 8.42 -1.29
C ASP A 288 16.81 8.60 0.20
N GLU A 289 16.44 7.53 0.90
CA GLU A 289 16.12 7.57 2.33
C GLU A 289 17.37 7.58 3.24
N GLY A 290 18.57 7.52 2.66
CA GLY A 290 19.85 7.53 3.37
C GLY A 290 21.01 7.14 2.46
N HIS A 291 22.22 7.12 3.01
CA HIS A 291 23.45 6.73 2.27
C HIS A 291 24.00 5.37 2.71
N GLU A 292 23.52 4.85 3.83
CA GLU A 292 23.95 3.57 4.39
C GLU A 292 22.74 2.70 4.71
N LEU A 293 22.90 1.38 4.57
CA LEU A 293 21.93 0.41 5.04
C LEU A 293 22.35 -0.09 6.43
N LEU A 294 21.53 0.20 7.44
CA LEU A 294 21.60 -0.46 8.74
C LEU A 294 20.86 -1.80 8.67
N VAL A 295 21.53 -2.88 9.10
CA VAL A 295 20.92 -4.20 9.24
C VAL A 295 20.99 -4.62 10.71
N VAL A 296 19.90 -5.15 11.26
CA VAL A 296 19.81 -5.65 12.63
C VAL A 296 19.27 -7.08 12.66
N SER A 297 19.93 -7.95 13.43
CA SER A 297 19.58 -9.37 13.61
C SER A 297 18.83 -9.66 14.90
N GLU A 298 18.21 -10.84 14.98
CA GLU A 298 17.41 -11.29 16.13
C GLU A 298 18.24 -11.45 17.41
N LYS A 299 19.55 -11.72 17.32
CA LYS A 299 20.44 -11.75 18.50
C LYS A 299 21.07 -10.40 18.83
N GLY A 300 20.54 -9.31 18.27
CA GLY A 300 20.97 -7.95 18.59
C GLY A 300 22.31 -7.56 17.97
N PHE A 301 22.74 -8.21 16.90
CA PHE A 301 23.88 -7.76 16.11
C PHE A 301 23.43 -6.84 14.99
N GLY A 302 24.28 -5.91 14.60
CA GLY A 302 24.02 -5.06 13.46
C GLY A 302 25.23 -4.30 12.97
N LYS A 303 25.07 -3.70 11.79
CA LYS A 303 26.11 -2.93 11.10
C LYS A 303 25.49 -1.96 10.11
N ARG A 304 26.26 -0.94 9.80
CA ARG A 304 26.00 -0.06 8.65
C ARG A 304 26.86 -0.51 7.48
N THR A 305 26.32 -0.42 6.28
CA THR A 305 27.07 -0.67 5.05
C THR A 305 26.69 0.37 4.02
N ASP A 306 27.69 0.99 3.41
CA ASP A 306 27.52 2.00 2.37
C ASP A 306 26.68 1.45 1.20
N ILE A 307 25.74 2.26 0.70
CA ILE A 307 24.83 1.87 -0.37
C ILE A 307 25.56 1.50 -1.67
N ASN A 308 26.75 2.05 -1.90
CA ASN A 308 27.59 1.77 -3.06
C ASN A 308 28.13 0.35 -3.08
N GLU A 309 28.21 -0.33 -1.93
CA GLU A 309 28.51 -1.76 -1.94
C GLU A 309 27.38 -2.55 -2.62
N TYR A 310 26.13 -2.09 -2.55
CA TYR A 310 24.97 -2.72 -3.16
C TYR A 310 24.83 -2.32 -4.62
N ARG A 311 25.48 -3.07 -5.51
CA ARG A 311 25.31 -2.93 -6.95
C ARG A 311 23.85 -3.13 -7.38
N VAL A 312 23.43 -2.37 -8.38
CA VAL A 312 22.17 -2.57 -9.09
C VAL A 312 22.19 -3.92 -9.81
N GLN A 313 21.06 -4.63 -9.77
CA GLN A 313 20.83 -5.95 -10.34
C GLN A 313 19.51 -5.93 -11.11
N SER A 314 19.27 -6.92 -11.96
CA SER A 314 17.95 -7.12 -12.56
C SER A 314 16.94 -7.58 -11.51
N ARG A 315 15.73 -7.01 -11.55
CA ARG A 315 14.60 -7.44 -10.72
C ARG A 315 14.35 -8.95 -10.86
N ALA A 316 13.79 -9.57 -9.82
CA ALA A 316 13.47 -11.00 -9.71
C ALA A 316 14.70 -11.94 -9.62
N GLY A 317 15.91 -11.39 -9.51
CA GLY A 317 17.10 -12.18 -9.19
C GLY A 317 17.09 -12.77 -7.77
N LYS A 318 18.09 -13.59 -7.45
CA LYS A 318 18.29 -14.14 -6.08
C LYS A 318 18.93 -13.14 -5.11
N GLY A 319 19.41 -12.01 -5.62
CA GLY A 319 20.15 -11.03 -4.83
C GLY A 319 21.58 -11.46 -4.48
N ILE A 320 22.20 -10.67 -3.62
CA ILE A 320 23.56 -10.84 -3.08
C ILE A 320 23.53 -10.77 -1.56
N LYS A 321 24.50 -11.44 -0.91
CA LYS A 321 24.59 -11.45 0.55
C LYS A 321 24.77 -10.04 1.11
N THR A 322 23.97 -9.70 2.11
CA THR A 322 24.00 -8.44 2.87
C THR A 322 24.44 -8.61 4.32
N TYR A 323 24.45 -9.86 4.79
CA TYR A 323 24.73 -10.22 6.17
C TYR A 323 25.23 -11.67 6.23
N ASN A 324 26.13 -11.96 7.16
CA ASN A 324 26.57 -13.34 7.39
C ASN A 324 25.89 -13.90 8.64
N ILE A 325 25.00 -14.88 8.45
CA ILE A 325 24.23 -15.49 9.53
C ILE A 325 25.04 -16.62 10.15
N PHE A 326 25.21 -16.54 11.46
CA PHE A 326 25.69 -17.62 12.32
C PHE A 326 24.69 -17.87 13.44
N GLU A 327 24.77 -19.03 14.09
CA GLU A 327 23.92 -19.36 15.25
C GLU A 327 24.00 -18.29 16.36
N LYS A 328 25.20 -17.73 16.59
CA LYS A 328 25.41 -16.65 17.58
C LYS A 328 24.78 -15.31 17.22
N THR A 329 24.48 -15.06 15.94
CA THR A 329 23.97 -13.77 15.46
C THR A 329 22.51 -13.83 15.04
N GLY A 330 22.07 -14.99 14.56
CA GLY A 330 20.71 -15.21 14.09
C GLY A 330 20.37 -14.51 12.78
N LYS A 331 19.09 -14.62 12.40
CA LYS A 331 18.49 -14.07 11.18
C LYS A 331 18.28 -12.55 11.28
N ILE A 332 18.10 -11.88 10.13
CA ILE A 332 17.80 -10.43 10.08
C ILE A 332 16.35 -10.20 10.53
N VAL A 333 16.14 -9.21 11.40
CA VAL A 333 14.81 -8.76 11.84
C VAL A 333 14.33 -7.53 11.09
N GLY A 334 15.26 -6.64 10.72
CA GLY A 334 14.93 -5.45 9.95
C GLY A 334 16.17 -4.81 9.34
N ALA A 335 15.94 -3.97 8.34
CA ALA A 335 16.97 -3.13 7.76
C ALA A 335 16.37 -1.82 7.26
N GLU A 336 17.06 -0.72 7.52
CA GLU A 336 16.62 0.65 7.22
C GLU A 336 17.75 1.42 6.53
N MET A 337 17.41 2.21 5.53
CA MET A 337 18.32 3.23 5.00
C MET A 337 18.41 4.38 6.00
N VAL A 338 19.64 4.74 6.37
CA VAL A 338 19.95 5.70 7.42
C VAL A 338 20.96 6.75 6.95
N ALA A 339 20.86 7.93 7.55
CA ALA A 339 21.86 8.98 7.52
C ALA A 339 22.60 9.04 8.88
N GLU A 340 23.77 9.67 8.92
CA GLU A 340 24.61 9.69 10.13
C GLU A 340 23.90 10.33 11.35
N GLN A 341 23.06 11.34 11.10
CA GLN A 341 22.28 12.02 12.11
C GLN A 341 21.06 11.23 12.58
N ASP A 342 20.67 10.15 11.92
CA ASP A 342 19.47 9.41 12.31
C ASP A 342 19.70 8.67 13.64
N GLN A 343 18.60 8.18 14.21
CA GLN A 343 18.63 7.30 15.36
C GLN A 343 17.80 6.04 15.10
N ILE A 344 18.15 4.97 15.79
CA ILE A 344 17.43 3.70 15.71
C ILE A 344 16.93 3.29 17.09
N MET A 345 15.67 2.88 17.15
CA MET A 345 15.10 2.17 18.28
C MET A 345 15.10 0.67 17.99
N ILE A 346 15.51 -0.12 18.98
CA ILE A 346 15.51 -1.59 18.92
C ILE A 346 14.73 -2.09 20.13
N ILE A 347 13.79 -3.02 19.89
CA ILE A 347 13.01 -3.68 20.94
C ILE A 347 13.19 -5.20 20.88
N ASN A 348 13.27 -5.84 22.05
CA ASN A 348 13.30 -7.29 22.17
C ASN A 348 11.95 -7.88 22.63
N SER A 349 11.87 -9.21 22.66
CA SER A 349 10.70 -9.98 23.07
C SER A 349 10.25 -9.72 24.51
N ASP A 350 11.15 -9.23 25.36
CA ASP A 350 10.88 -8.89 26.77
C ASP A 350 10.39 -7.45 26.94
N GLY A 351 10.26 -6.70 25.83
CA GLY A 351 9.88 -5.30 25.85
C GLY A 351 10.97 -4.35 26.33
N ILE A 352 12.23 -4.81 26.39
CA ILE A 352 13.38 -3.93 26.63
C ILE A 352 13.63 -3.15 25.35
N LEU A 353 13.71 -1.84 25.51
CA LEU A 353 13.94 -0.90 24.44
C LEU A 353 15.30 -0.22 24.59
N ILE A 354 16.02 -0.07 23.48
CA ILE A 354 17.22 0.76 23.41
C ILE A 354 17.14 1.75 22.26
N ARG A 355 17.69 2.94 22.46
CA ARG A 355 17.81 4.00 21.44
C ARG A 355 19.29 4.26 21.20
N LEU A 356 19.72 4.16 19.93
CA LEU A 356 21.12 4.30 19.53
C LEU A 356 21.25 5.39 18.46
N GLN A 357 22.33 6.18 18.53
CA GLN A 357 22.74 7.08 17.44
C GLN A 357 23.33 6.25 16.30
N ILE A 358 22.96 6.55 15.06
CA ILE A 358 23.48 5.84 13.89
C ILE A 358 24.99 6.03 13.76
N GLU A 359 25.50 7.24 13.97
CA GLU A 359 26.95 7.55 13.98
C GLU A 359 27.78 6.60 14.86
N GLY A 360 27.23 6.18 16.01
CA GLY A 360 27.90 5.27 16.95
C GLY A 360 27.96 3.80 16.50
N ILE A 361 27.27 3.42 15.43
CA ILE A 361 27.24 2.05 14.91
C ILE A 361 28.37 1.86 13.89
N SER A 362 29.14 0.78 14.02
CA SER A 362 30.26 0.51 13.12
C SER A 362 29.84 0.23 11.68
N ILE A 363 30.61 0.78 10.74
CA ILE A 363 30.49 0.53 9.31
C ILE A 363 31.33 -0.69 8.95
N TYR A 364 30.72 -1.65 8.25
CA TYR A 364 31.38 -2.85 7.75
C TYR A 364 30.89 -3.17 6.34
N GLY A 365 31.68 -3.96 5.62
CA GLY A 365 31.26 -4.50 4.33
C GLY A 365 30.05 -5.43 4.44
N ARG A 366 29.41 -5.71 3.30
CA ARG A 366 28.16 -6.49 3.24
C ARG A 366 28.25 -7.85 3.91
N VAL A 367 29.27 -8.66 3.59
CA VAL A 367 29.33 -10.07 4.02
C VAL A 367 29.99 -10.19 5.41
N THR A 368 29.41 -9.53 6.39
CA THR A 368 29.83 -9.56 7.80
C THR A 368 28.61 -9.66 8.72
N SER A 369 28.81 -9.98 9.99
CA SER A 369 27.71 -10.03 10.98
C SER A 369 27.59 -8.76 11.82
N GLY A 370 28.53 -7.83 11.67
CA GLY A 370 28.56 -6.59 12.43
C GLY A 370 28.96 -6.76 13.90
N VAL A 371 28.54 -5.79 14.70
CA VAL A 371 28.82 -5.69 16.14
C VAL A 371 27.54 -5.84 16.95
N LYS A 372 27.68 -6.11 18.24
CA LYS A 372 26.54 -6.25 19.14
C LYS A 372 25.96 -4.88 19.49
N LEU A 373 24.73 -4.62 19.06
CA LEU A 373 23.98 -3.39 19.33
C LEU A 373 23.13 -3.52 20.60
N MET A 374 22.54 -4.70 20.82
CA MET A 374 21.72 -5.02 21.98
C MET A 374 22.21 -6.29 22.64
N LYS A 375 22.32 -6.27 23.97
CA LYS A 375 22.54 -7.51 24.71
C LYS A 375 21.23 -8.27 24.85
N THR A 376 21.16 -9.40 24.16
CA THR A 376 20.14 -10.43 24.36
C THR A 376 20.67 -11.50 25.32
N GLU A 377 19.81 -11.94 26.22
CA GLU A 377 20.01 -13.16 27.03
C GLU A 377 19.54 -14.39 26.23
N ASP A 378 19.74 -15.58 26.78
CA ASP A 378 19.23 -16.81 26.16
C ASP A 378 17.69 -16.74 26.10
N GLU A 379 17.11 -17.17 24.97
CA GLU A 379 15.67 -17.06 24.61
C GLU A 379 15.11 -15.67 24.29
N VAL A 380 15.84 -14.59 24.58
CA VAL A 380 15.40 -13.23 24.27
C VAL A 380 15.90 -12.78 22.90
N ASN A 381 15.00 -12.36 22.02
CA ASN A 381 15.36 -11.93 20.65
C ASN A 381 14.87 -10.51 20.37
N VAL A 382 15.59 -9.77 19.54
CA VAL A 382 15.10 -8.54 18.91
C VAL A 382 13.89 -8.89 18.05
N VAL A 383 12.81 -8.12 18.18
CA VAL A 383 11.54 -8.37 17.47
C VAL A 383 11.19 -7.27 16.47
N SER A 384 11.70 -6.05 16.66
CA SER A 384 11.44 -4.93 15.76
C SER A 384 12.53 -3.87 15.89
N ILE A 385 12.71 -3.11 14.81
CA ILE A 385 13.47 -1.87 14.80
C ILE A 385 12.57 -0.74 14.26
N ALA A 386 12.91 0.51 14.59
CA ALA A 386 12.26 1.69 14.03
C ALA A 386 13.27 2.83 13.91
N LYS A 387 13.32 3.46 12.73
CA LYS A 387 14.13 4.65 12.47
C LYS A 387 13.43 5.89 13.03
N ILE A 388 14.21 6.76 13.66
CA ILE A 388 13.81 8.12 14.04
C ILE A 388 14.67 9.09 13.23
N ASN A 389 14.03 9.87 12.35
CA ASN A 389 14.68 10.95 11.64
C ASN A 389 14.81 12.15 12.58
N ILE A 390 16.02 12.69 12.76
CA ILE A 390 16.21 13.91 13.57
C ILE A 390 15.76 15.16 12.81
N ASP A 391 15.75 15.16 11.47
CA ASP A 391 15.33 16.33 10.70
C ASP A 391 13.81 16.64 10.80
N GLU A 392 13.03 15.74 11.42
CA GLU A 392 11.61 15.96 11.78
C GLU A 392 11.37 16.23 13.29
N GLU A 393 12.43 16.31 14.11
CA GLU A 393 12.39 16.82 15.50
C GLU A 393 12.84 18.30 15.55
#